data_AF-A0A1F8FUY7-F1
#
_entry.id   AF-A0A1F8FUY7-F1
#
_cell.length_a   1.000
_cell.length_b   1.000
_cell.length_c   1.000
_cell.angle_alpha   90.00
_cell.angle_beta   90.00
_cell.angle_gamma   90.00
#
_symmetry.space_group_name_H-M   'P 1'
#
loop_
_entity.id
_entity.type
_entity.pdbx_description
1 polymer ?
#
loop_
_entity_poly.entity_id
_entity_poly.type
_entity_poly.pdbx_seq_one_letter_code
_entity_poly.pdbx_strand_id
1 'polypeptide(L)'
;MARLIRFAQAGFILIGLALLIGPAGWFPDYYKPVPMGIISIGYAFLIELPRWVFPNVYRPRLAFQTALAIGLALSGFGSLGLWGLYKHGVPYDKFVHVLLPTLLMYTGTRLFVARGRSMVKAGRLVAIIIAISSVGWEIIEHIASVYFHLGFFGVIFDRDSIWDIAANFTGIALAGLALYRKL
;
A
#
# COMPACT_ATOMS: atom_id res chain seq x y z
N MET A 1 -9.68 0.24 -15.69
CA MET A 1 -8.52 0.82 -14.97
C MET A 1 -8.79 2.25 -14.51
N ALA A 2 -8.97 3.24 -15.41
CA ALA A 2 -9.19 4.64 -14.99
C ALA A 2 -10.44 4.85 -14.09
N ARG A 3 -11.55 4.13 -14.35
CA ARG A 3 -12.74 4.19 -13.49
C ARG A 3 -12.49 3.66 -12.08
N LEU A 4 -11.72 2.57 -11.95
CA LEU A 4 -11.35 1.98 -10.66
C LEU A 4 -10.50 2.95 -9.83
N ILE A 5 -9.49 3.58 -10.46
CA ILE A 5 -8.65 4.59 -9.80
C ILE A 5 -9.49 5.72 -9.23
N ARG A 6 -10.38 6.30 -10.05
CA ARG A 6 -11.27 7.39 -9.61
C ARG A 6 -12.22 6.93 -8.50
N PHE A 7 -12.77 5.73 -8.61
CA PHE A 7 -13.64 5.17 -7.58
C PHE A 7 -12.91 5.00 -6.25
N ALA A 8 -11.69 4.42 -6.27
CA ALA A 8 -10.88 4.28 -5.07
C ALA A 8 -10.50 5.64 -4.47
N GLN A 9 -10.04 6.59 -5.29
CA GLN A 9 -9.74 7.96 -4.83
C GLN A 9 -10.96 8.64 -4.21
N ALA A 10 -12.10 8.59 -4.88
CA ALA A 10 -13.35 9.16 -4.35
C ALA A 10 -13.75 8.49 -3.04
N GLY A 11 -13.67 7.15 -2.96
CA GLY A 11 -13.93 6.41 -1.73
C GLY A 11 -13.03 6.85 -0.58
N PHE A 12 -11.72 6.93 -0.80
CA PHE A 12 -10.76 7.40 0.19
C PHE A 12 -10.99 8.85 0.62
N ILE A 13 -11.33 9.73 -0.30
CA ILE A 13 -11.66 11.13 0.02
C ILE A 13 -12.94 11.19 0.85
N LEU A 14 -14.00 10.49 0.44
CA LEU A 14 -15.29 10.53 1.13
C LEU A 14 -15.20 9.90 2.53
N ILE A 15 -14.53 8.75 2.66
CA ILE A 15 -14.26 8.12 3.96
C ILE A 15 -13.38 9.03 4.82
N GLY A 16 -12.34 9.62 4.22
CA GLY A 16 -11.43 10.52 4.92
C GLY A 16 -12.15 11.76 5.46
N LEU A 17 -13.00 12.39 4.64
CA LEU A 17 -13.85 13.51 5.07
C LEU A 17 -14.83 13.07 6.15
N ALA A 18 -15.51 11.94 6.00
CA ALA A 18 -16.43 11.42 7.00
C ALA A 18 -15.75 11.22 8.35
N LEU A 19 -14.53 10.67 8.38
CA LEU A 19 -13.75 10.49 9.60
C LEU A 19 -13.25 11.82 10.21
N LEU A 20 -13.01 12.85 9.39
CA LEU A 20 -12.53 14.15 9.87
C LEU A 20 -13.64 15.05 10.41
N ILE A 21 -14.83 15.00 9.80
CA ILE A 21 -15.95 15.91 10.12
C ILE A 21 -17.08 15.22 10.88
N GLY A 22 -17.13 13.89 10.85
CA GLY A 22 -18.18 13.10 11.49
C GLY A 22 -18.10 13.19 13.02
N PRO A 23 -19.26 13.17 13.72
CA PRO A 23 -19.29 13.05 15.18
C PRO A 23 -18.52 11.82 15.64
N ALA A 24 -17.70 11.96 16.69
CA ALA A 24 -16.87 10.87 17.21
C ALA A 24 -17.67 9.61 17.55
N GLY A 25 -18.90 9.76 18.06
CA GLY A 25 -19.80 8.65 18.40
C GLY A 25 -20.36 7.86 17.21
N TRP A 26 -20.07 8.24 15.97
CA TRP A 26 -20.41 7.43 14.79
C TRP A 26 -19.40 6.30 14.54
N PHE A 27 -18.21 6.38 15.15
CA PHE A 27 -17.11 5.46 14.91
C PHE A 27 -16.85 4.59 16.14
N PRO A 28 -16.43 3.33 15.97
CA PRO A 28 -16.02 2.50 17.09
C PRO A 28 -14.86 3.12 17.87
N ASP A 29 -14.81 2.91 19.19
CA ASP A 29 -13.85 3.58 20.11
C ASP A 29 -12.36 3.31 19.79
N TYR A 30 -12.08 2.23 19.06
CA TYR A 30 -10.73 1.89 18.62
C TYR A 30 -10.30 2.61 17.33
N TYR A 31 -11.22 3.27 16.62
CA TYR A 31 -10.86 4.21 15.56
C TYR A 31 -10.33 5.49 16.19
N LYS A 32 -9.25 6.02 15.64
CA LYS A 32 -8.88 7.43 15.84
C LYS A 32 -9.26 8.16 14.55
N PRO A 33 -10.45 8.79 14.48
CA PRO A 33 -11.01 9.25 13.21
C PRO A 33 -10.11 10.25 12.51
N VAL A 34 -9.52 11.20 13.24
CA VAL A 34 -8.66 12.23 12.64
C VAL A 34 -7.40 11.65 11.97
N PRO A 35 -6.52 10.88 12.66
CA PRO A 35 -5.38 10.24 12.00
C PRO A 35 -5.78 9.35 10.81
N MET A 36 -6.82 8.53 10.96
CA MET A 36 -7.27 7.63 9.89
C MET A 36 -7.86 8.39 8.70
N GLY A 37 -8.54 9.51 8.94
CA GLY A 37 -9.04 10.39 7.91
C GLY A 37 -7.91 11.05 7.11
N ILE A 38 -6.85 11.51 7.78
CA ILE A 38 -5.64 12.06 7.13
C ILE A 38 -4.97 10.98 6.27
N ILE A 39 -4.77 9.77 6.80
CA ILE A 39 -4.18 8.64 6.07
C ILE A 39 -5.02 8.30 4.83
N SER A 40 -6.35 8.25 4.99
CA SER A 40 -7.29 7.97 3.89
C SER A 40 -7.15 8.99 2.77
N ILE A 41 -7.12 10.29 3.08
CA ILE A 41 -6.90 11.34 2.06
C ILE A 41 -5.49 11.21 1.44
N GLY A 42 -4.48 10.90 2.25
CA GLY A 42 -3.13 10.61 1.79
C GLY A 42 -3.08 9.49 0.75
N TYR A 43 -3.84 8.41 0.94
CA TYR A 43 -3.93 7.33 -0.05
C TYR A 43 -4.49 7.80 -1.39
N ALA A 44 -5.52 8.65 -1.41
CA ALA A 44 -6.04 9.22 -2.65
C ALA A 44 -4.97 10.04 -3.41
N PHE A 45 -4.15 10.81 -2.67
CA PHE A 45 -3.02 11.55 -3.24
C PHE A 45 -1.94 10.62 -3.79
N LEU A 46 -1.54 9.58 -3.03
CA LEU A 46 -0.54 8.60 -3.46
C LEU A 46 -0.96 7.86 -4.75
N ILE A 47 -2.26 7.59 -4.93
CA ILE A 47 -2.78 6.99 -6.16
C ILE A 47 -2.66 7.95 -7.37
N GLU A 48 -2.79 9.27 -7.16
CA GLU A 48 -2.65 10.26 -8.25
C GLU A 48 -1.19 10.58 -8.55
N LEU A 49 -0.30 10.52 -7.56
CA LEU A 49 1.10 10.92 -7.63
C LEU A 49 1.84 10.40 -8.89
N PRO A 50 1.67 9.15 -9.35
CA PRO A 50 2.34 8.67 -10.56
C PRO A 50 2.00 9.46 -11.83
N ARG A 51 0.83 10.13 -11.90
CA ARG A 51 0.48 11.01 -13.02
C ARG A 51 1.39 12.21 -13.13
N TRP A 52 1.84 12.74 -11.99
CA TRP A 52 2.68 13.93 -11.93
C TRP A 52 4.14 13.56 -12.14
N VAL A 53 4.58 12.41 -11.59
CA VAL A 53 5.97 11.93 -11.71
C VAL A 53 6.25 11.29 -13.07
N PHE A 54 5.25 10.66 -13.68
CA PHE A 54 5.38 9.89 -14.93
C PHE A 54 4.36 10.32 -16.00
N PRO A 55 4.36 11.59 -16.44
CA PRO A 55 3.33 12.12 -17.34
C PRO A 55 3.32 11.45 -18.73
N ASN A 56 4.48 11.02 -19.22
CA ASN A 56 4.68 10.62 -20.63
C ASN A 56 4.52 9.10 -20.90
N VAL A 57 4.19 8.29 -19.91
CA VAL A 57 4.12 6.81 -20.03
C VAL A 57 2.72 6.29 -19.65
N TYR A 58 1.73 6.63 -20.48
CA TYR A 58 0.30 6.45 -20.16
C TYR A 58 -0.09 5.03 -19.70
N ARG A 59 0.14 3.99 -20.52
CA ARG A 59 -0.33 2.61 -20.22
C ARG A 59 0.38 2.01 -19.00
N PRO A 60 1.72 2.03 -18.89
CA PRO A 60 2.42 1.51 -17.71
C PRO A 60 2.08 2.30 -16.44
N ARG A 61 1.92 3.62 -16.54
CA ARG A 61 1.49 4.45 -15.41
C ARG A 61 0.10 4.02 -14.95
N LEU A 62 -0.85 3.86 -15.86
CA LEU A 62 -2.22 3.49 -15.52
C LEU A 62 -2.26 2.12 -14.81
N ALA A 63 -1.41 1.17 -15.20
CA ALA A 63 -1.26 -0.10 -14.51
C ALA A 63 -0.68 0.07 -13.09
N PHE A 64 0.34 0.90 -12.92
CA PHE A 64 0.94 1.20 -11.61
C PHE A 64 -0.05 1.90 -10.66
N GLN A 65 -0.79 2.91 -11.16
CA GLN A 65 -1.85 3.57 -10.39
C GLN A 65 -2.97 2.60 -10.02
N THR A 66 -3.30 1.65 -10.91
CA THR A 66 -4.28 0.59 -10.62
C THR A 66 -3.77 -0.34 -9.52
N ALA A 67 -2.49 -0.74 -9.55
CA ALA A 67 -1.87 -1.54 -8.49
C ALA A 67 -1.89 -0.82 -7.14
N LEU A 68 -1.56 0.47 -7.10
CA LEU A 68 -1.68 1.30 -5.90
C LEU A 68 -3.12 1.35 -5.39
N ALA A 69 -4.09 1.63 -6.27
CA ALA A 69 -5.50 1.72 -5.89
C ALA A 69 -6.01 0.41 -5.28
N ILE A 70 -5.67 -0.73 -5.88
CA ILE A 70 -6.07 -2.05 -5.37
C ILE A 70 -5.41 -2.32 -4.02
N GLY A 71 -4.08 -2.18 -3.94
CA GLY A 71 -3.37 -2.55 -2.72
C GLY A 71 -3.72 -1.65 -1.54
N LEU A 72 -3.85 -0.33 -1.75
CA LEU A 72 -4.29 0.58 -0.70
C LEU A 72 -5.75 0.31 -0.29
N ALA A 73 -6.64 -0.03 -1.23
CA ALA A 73 -8.02 -0.41 -0.89
C ALA A 73 -8.05 -1.66 0.00
N LEU A 74 -7.22 -2.66 -0.30
CA LEU A 74 -7.08 -3.85 0.53
C LEU A 74 -6.52 -3.51 1.93
N SER A 75 -5.47 -2.69 2.02
CA SER A 75 -4.98 -2.20 3.31
C SER A 75 -6.08 -1.45 4.10
N GLY A 76 -6.85 -0.60 3.43
CA GLY A 76 -7.96 0.12 4.02
C GLY A 76 -9.06 -0.80 4.55
N PHE A 77 -9.43 -1.85 3.82
CA PHE A 77 -10.36 -2.86 4.32
C PHE A 77 -9.79 -3.63 5.51
N GLY A 78 -8.47 -3.85 5.54
CA GLY A 78 -7.75 -4.35 6.71
C GLY A 78 -8.04 -3.53 7.96
N SER A 79 -7.83 -2.22 7.86
CA SER A 79 -8.15 -1.24 8.91
C SER A 79 -9.66 -1.14 9.25
N LEU A 80 -10.54 -1.73 8.44
CA LEU A 80 -11.98 -1.89 8.73
C LEU A 80 -12.31 -3.13 9.56
N GLY A 81 -11.30 -3.86 10.04
CA GLY A 81 -11.44 -5.05 10.89
C GLY A 81 -11.19 -6.36 10.14
N LEU A 82 -10.87 -6.34 8.84
CA LEU A 82 -10.53 -7.56 8.10
C LEU A 82 -9.24 -8.23 8.61
N TRP A 83 -8.33 -7.48 9.25
CA TRP A 83 -7.14 -8.05 9.88
C TRP A 83 -7.48 -9.16 10.90
N GLY A 84 -8.61 -9.04 11.59
CA GLY A 84 -9.05 -10.01 12.61
C GLY A 84 -9.80 -11.24 12.08
N LEU A 85 -10.14 -11.30 10.78
CA LEU A 85 -11.07 -12.31 10.26
C LEU A 85 -10.43 -13.64 9.86
N TYR A 86 -9.10 -13.72 9.75
CA TYR A 86 -8.40 -14.97 9.37
C TYR A 86 -7.55 -15.50 10.52
N LYS A 87 -8.18 -16.24 11.44
CA LYS A 87 -7.49 -17.01 12.49
C LYS A 87 -6.95 -18.37 12.01
N HIS A 88 -7.42 -18.85 10.84
CA HIS A 88 -7.01 -20.10 10.23
C HIS A 88 -6.67 -19.87 8.75
N GLY A 89 -5.45 -20.18 8.33
CA GLY A 89 -4.94 -19.92 6.97
C GLY A 89 -3.88 -18.82 6.94
N VAL A 90 -3.66 -18.21 5.77
CA VAL A 90 -2.78 -17.04 5.63
C VAL A 90 -3.51 -15.83 6.19
N PRO A 91 -2.98 -15.12 7.21
CA PRO A 91 -3.61 -13.92 7.72
C PRO A 91 -3.81 -12.90 6.61
N TYR A 92 -4.96 -12.22 6.59
CA TYR A 92 -5.28 -11.22 5.56
C TYR A 92 -4.16 -10.17 5.43
N ASP A 93 -3.57 -9.81 6.56
CA ASP A 93 -2.43 -8.92 6.67
C ASP A 93 -1.21 -9.37 5.88
N LYS A 94 -0.74 -10.58 6.14
CA LYS A 94 0.41 -11.14 5.41
C LYS A 94 0.08 -11.32 3.93
N PHE A 95 -1.17 -11.61 3.58
CA PHE A 95 -1.59 -11.64 2.18
C PHE A 95 -1.46 -10.27 1.49
N VAL A 96 -1.90 -9.19 2.13
CA VAL A 96 -1.75 -7.83 1.58
C VAL A 96 -0.28 -7.44 1.46
N HIS A 97 0.53 -7.77 2.47
CA HIS A 97 1.98 -7.56 2.47
C HIS A 97 2.73 -8.37 1.40
N VAL A 98 2.19 -9.50 0.91
CA VAL A 98 2.74 -10.16 -0.28
C VAL A 98 2.21 -9.51 -1.56
N LEU A 99 0.89 -9.28 -1.65
CA LEU A 99 0.24 -8.89 -2.89
C LEU A 99 0.63 -7.49 -3.34
N LEU A 100 0.59 -6.49 -2.45
CA LEU A 100 0.86 -5.10 -2.81
C LEU A 100 2.30 -4.93 -3.34
N PRO A 101 3.36 -5.38 -2.63
CA PRO A 101 4.73 -5.39 -3.14
C PRO A 101 4.89 -6.16 -4.45
N THR A 102 4.20 -7.29 -4.63
CA THR A 102 4.22 -8.03 -5.91
C THR A 102 3.70 -7.16 -7.06
N LEU A 103 2.53 -6.55 -6.88
CA LEU A 103 1.91 -5.71 -7.90
C LEU A 103 2.75 -4.46 -8.19
N LEU A 104 3.26 -3.80 -7.15
CA LEU A 104 4.11 -2.61 -7.30
C LEU A 104 5.44 -2.95 -7.96
N MET A 105 6.06 -4.07 -7.61
CA MET A 105 7.32 -4.51 -8.21
C MET A 105 7.12 -4.81 -9.70
N TYR A 106 6.07 -5.55 -10.05
CA TYR A 106 5.78 -5.89 -11.44
C TYR A 106 5.42 -4.66 -12.29
N THR A 107 4.47 -3.85 -11.84
CA THR A 107 3.99 -2.69 -12.59
C THR A 107 4.98 -1.53 -12.57
N GLY A 108 5.66 -1.31 -11.44
CA GLY A 108 6.70 -0.30 -11.27
C GLY A 108 7.92 -0.60 -12.14
N THR A 109 8.36 -1.86 -12.22
CA THR A 109 9.47 -2.22 -13.11
C THR A 109 9.14 -1.87 -14.56
N ARG A 110 7.93 -2.26 -15.04
CA ARG A 110 7.46 -1.92 -16.40
C ARG A 110 7.33 -0.42 -16.63
N LEU A 111 6.94 0.34 -15.61
CA LEU A 111 6.86 1.79 -15.65
C LEU A 111 8.23 2.42 -15.90
N PHE A 112 9.26 1.97 -15.18
CA PHE A 112 10.64 2.45 -15.37
C PHE A 112 11.27 1.95 -16.67
N VAL A 113 10.95 0.73 -17.11
CA VAL A 113 11.37 0.22 -18.43
C VAL A 113 10.79 1.09 -19.56
N ALA A 114 9.52 1.49 -19.46
CA ALA A 114 8.90 2.39 -20.43
C ALA A 114 9.54 3.80 -20.46
N ARG A 115 10.36 4.16 -19.46
CA ARG A 115 11.20 5.37 -19.45
C ARG A 115 12.62 5.14 -19.96
N GLY A 116 12.87 4.00 -20.62
CA GLY A 116 14.16 3.70 -21.25
C GLY A 116 15.17 3.03 -20.32
N ARG A 117 14.79 2.61 -19.11
CA ARG A 117 15.70 1.79 -18.26
C ARG A 117 15.69 0.34 -18.73
N SER A 118 16.83 -0.34 -18.63
CA SER A 118 16.86 -1.80 -18.82
C SER A 118 16.06 -2.51 -17.73
N MET A 119 15.51 -3.69 -18.04
CA MET A 119 14.70 -4.49 -17.10
C MET A 119 15.40 -4.68 -15.75
N VAL A 120 16.69 -5.05 -15.77
CA VAL A 120 17.48 -5.27 -14.56
C VAL A 120 17.65 -3.98 -13.74
N LYS A 121 17.98 -2.85 -14.38
CA LYS A 121 18.16 -1.56 -13.68
C LYS A 121 16.83 -1.05 -13.10
N ALA A 122 15.74 -1.20 -13.85
CA ALA A 122 14.40 -0.84 -13.40
C ALA A 122 13.95 -1.71 -12.22
N GLY A 123 14.11 -3.03 -12.33
CA GLY A 123 13.74 -3.98 -11.28
C GLY A 123 14.51 -3.73 -9.98
N ARG A 124 15.83 -3.56 -10.05
CA ARG A 124 16.64 -3.24 -8.86
C ARG A 124 16.20 -1.94 -8.19
N LEU A 125 15.96 -0.88 -8.96
CA LEU A 125 15.49 0.40 -8.41
C LEU A 125 14.14 0.24 -7.70
N VAL A 126 13.19 -0.43 -8.33
CA VAL A 126 11.85 -0.62 -7.77
C VAL A 126 11.89 -1.49 -6.52
N ALA A 127 12.70 -2.56 -6.52
CA ALA A 127 12.91 -3.40 -5.34
C ALA A 127 13.47 -2.58 -4.16
N ILE A 128 14.45 -1.70 -4.40
CA ILE A 128 15.00 -0.81 -3.37
C ILE A 128 13.92 0.15 -2.85
N ILE A 129 13.14 0.78 -3.73
CA ILE A 129 12.05 1.69 -3.33
C ILE A 129 11.06 0.95 -2.43
N ILE A 130 10.58 -0.23 -2.85
CA ILE A 130 9.61 -1.01 -2.08
C ILE A 130 10.20 -1.46 -0.74
N ALA A 131 11.46 -1.92 -0.71
CA ALA A 131 12.11 -2.34 0.53
C ALA A 131 12.25 -1.18 1.53
N ILE A 132 12.68 0.00 1.08
CA ILE A 132 12.76 1.20 1.93
C ILE A 132 11.36 1.62 2.41
N SER A 133 10.36 1.63 1.51
CA SER A 133 8.99 1.95 1.88
C SER A 133 8.38 0.94 2.86
N SER A 134 8.75 -0.34 2.76
CA SER A 134 8.29 -1.40 3.68
C SER A 134 8.77 -1.12 5.09
N VAL A 135 10.08 -0.88 5.29
CA VAL A 135 10.63 -0.53 6.60
C VAL A 135 10.09 0.82 7.08
N GLY A 136 9.96 1.80 6.17
CA GLY A 136 9.41 3.11 6.51
C GLY A 136 7.97 3.05 6.99
N TRP A 137 7.16 2.13 6.46
CA TRP A 137 5.78 1.93 6.89
C TRP A 137 5.71 1.40 8.33
N GLU A 138 6.49 0.37 8.69
CA GLU A 138 6.58 -0.13 10.07
C GLU A 138 6.97 0.97 11.08
N ILE A 139 7.89 1.85 10.67
CA ILE A 139 8.27 3.01 11.50
C ILE A 139 7.09 3.96 11.68
N ILE A 140 6.33 4.24 10.62
CA ILE A 140 5.13 5.10 10.70
C ILE A 140 4.08 4.45 11.60
N GLU A 141 3.83 3.14 11.48
CA GLU A 141 2.89 2.42 12.32
C GLU A 141 3.27 2.51 13.80
N HIS A 142 4.53 2.32 14.13
CA HIS A 142 5.00 2.44 15.52
C HIS A 142 4.89 3.87 16.04
N ILE A 143 5.27 4.88 15.25
CA ILE A 143 5.05 6.29 15.62
C ILE A 143 3.56 6.50 15.88
N ALA A 144 2.69 5.95 15.04
CA ALA A 144 1.26 6.13 15.19
C ALA A 144 0.68 5.38 16.40
N SER A 145 1.24 4.22 16.76
CA SER A 145 0.94 3.48 17.98
C SER A 145 1.36 4.27 19.22
N VAL A 146 2.58 4.82 19.24
CA VAL A 146 3.12 5.57 20.38
C VAL A 146 2.43 6.92 20.59
N TYR A 147 2.23 7.70 19.53
CA TYR A 147 1.74 9.09 19.65
C TYR A 147 0.22 9.23 19.47
N PHE A 148 -0.43 8.36 18.68
CA PHE A 148 -1.87 8.44 18.44
C PHE A 148 -2.66 7.29 19.12
N HIS A 149 -1.97 6.35 19.78
CA HIS A 149 -2.58 5.21 20.46
C HIS A 149 -3.52 4.41 19.54
N LEU A 150 -3.07 4.19 18.30
CA LEU A 150 -3.75 3.31 17.36
C LEU A 150 -3.53 1.86 17.79
N GLY A 151 -4.51 1.29 18.51
CA GLY A 151 -4.39 -0.02 19.16
C GLY A 151 -4.31 -1.24 18.23
N PHE A 152 -4.32 -1.04 16.92
CA PHE A 152 -4.12 -2.08 15.91
C PHE A 152 -2.71 -2.06 15.28
N PHE A 153 -1.86 -1.07 15.62
CA PHE A 153 -0.48 -1.01 15.14
C PHE A 153 0.50 -1.47 16.22
N GLY A 154 1.42 -2.36 15.81
CA GLY A 154 2.40 -3.02 16.67
C GLY A 154 3.54 -2.13 17.14
N VAL A 155 4.53 -2.76 17.77
CA VAL A 155 5.79 -2.14 18.18
C VAL A 155 6.84 -2.41 17.09
N ILE A 156 7.70 -1.43 16.75
CA ILE A 156 8.79 -1.63 15.78
C ILE A 156 9.55 -2.94 16.07
N PHE A 157 9.66 -3.78 15.05
CA PHE A 157 10.36 -5.08 15.09
C PHE A 157 9.80 -6.09 16.09
N ASP A 158 8.52 -5.98 16.44
CA ASP A 158 7.84 -7.13 17.01
C ASP A 158 7.73 -8.27 15.97
N ARG A 159 7.28 -9.43 16.45
CA ARG A 159 7.14 -10.61 15.58
C ARG A 159 6.29 -10.31 14.37
N ASP A 160 5.25 -9.49 14.52
CA ASP A 160 4.31 -9.15 13.46
C ASP A 160 4.99 -8.33 12.36
N SER A 161 5.63 -7.23 12.75
CA SER A 161 6.41 -6.34 11.86
C SER A 161 7.48 -7.10 11.08
N ILE A 162 8.16 -8.07 11.72
CA ILE A 162 9.17 -8.92 11.05
C ILE A 162 8.50 -9.79 9.96
N TRP A 163 7.33 -10.35 10.24
CA TRP A 163 6.59 -11.12 9.25
C TRP A 163 6.07 -10.26 8.11
N ASP A 164 5.71 -8.99 8.36
CA ASP A 164 5.29 -8.05 7.32
C ASP A 164 6.45 -7.67 6.40
N ILE A 165 7.59 -7.35 6.98
CA ILE A 165 8.82 -7.12 6.22
C ILE A 165 9.15 -8.36 5.37
N ALA A 166 9.12 -9.57 5.95
CA ALA A 166 9.39 -10.81 5.22
C ALA A 166 8.36 -11.08 4.10
N ALA A 167 7.08 -10.82 4.34
CA ALA A 167 6.02 -10.92 3.35
C ALA A 167 6.23 -9.92 2.20
N ASN A 168 6.64 -8.69 2.52
CA ASN A 168 6.97 -7.67 1.53
C ASN A 168 8.13 -8.12 0.63
N PHE A 169 9.22 -8.64 1.21
CA PHE A 169 10.35 -9.20 0.46
C PHE A 169 9.96 -10.41 -0.38
N THR A 170 9.06 -11.26 0.12
CA THR A 170 8.51 -12.39 -0.64
C THR A 170 7.77 -11.90 -1.88
N GLY A 171 6.94 -10.85 -1.76
CA GLY A 171 6.25 -10.25 -2.90
C GLY A 171 7.21 -9.66 -3.95
N ILE A 172 8.28 -8.99 -3.51
CA ILE A 172 9.34 -8.50 -4.41
C ILE A 172 9.99 -9.66 -5.16
N ALA A 173 10.33 -10.75 -4.47
CA ALA A 173 10.97 -11.92 -5.07
C ALA A 173 10.06 -12.61 -6.10
N LEU A 174 8.78 -12.81 -5.78
CA LEU A 174 7.79 -13.42 -6.70
C LEU A 174 7.64 -12.61 -7.99
N ALA A 175 7.51 -11.29 -7.88
CA ALA A 175 7.45 -10.41 -9.05
C ALA A 175 8.77 -10.44 -9.84
N GLY A 176 9.92 -10.46 -9.15
CA GLY A 176 11.23 -10.63 -9.77
C GLY A 176 11.30 -11.90 -10.62
N LEU A 177 10.95 -13.06 -10.06
CA LEU A 177 10.93 -14.33 -10.79
C LEU A 177 10.04 -14.25 -12.03
N ALA A 178 8.85 -13.64 -11.93
CA ALA A 178 7.93 -13.49 -13.05
C ALA A 178 8.47 -12.56 -14.16
N LEU A 179 9.26 -11.54 -13.80
CA LEU A 179 9.88 -10.60 -14.75
C LEU A 179 11.11 -11.20 -15.42
N TYR A 180 11.97 -11.89 -14.68
CA TYR A 180 13.26 -12.38 -15.17
C TYR A 180 13.18 -13.74 -15.88
N ARG A 181 12.11 -14.53 -15.67
CA ARG A 181 11.83 -15.71 -16.51
C ARG A 181 11.51 -15.39 -17.97
N LYS A 182 11.30 -14.10 -18.30
CA LYS A 182 10.97 -13.61 -19.65
C LYS A 182 12.13 -12.89 -20.34
N LEU A 183 13.30 -12.82 -19.70
CA LEU A 183 14.55 -12.37 -20.31
C LEU A 183 15.33 -13.59 -20.80
#